data_AF-A0A067PQN9-F1
#
_entry.id   AF-A0A067PQN9-F1
#
_cell.length_a   1.000
_cell.length_b   1.000
_cell.length_c   1.000
_cell.angle_alpha   90.00
_cell.angle_beta   90.00
_cell.angle_gamma   90.00
#
_symmetry.space_group_name_H-M   'P 1'
#
loop_
_entity.id
_entity.type
_entity.pdbx_description
1 polymer ?
#
loop_
_entity_poly.entity_id
_entity_poly.type
_entity_poly.pdbx_seq_one_letter_code
_entity_poly.pdbx_strand_id
1 'polypeptide(L)'
;MDPGQDLLVLAESVEYGPGSVFFSSESELTRADTTDGSFPSCVPQPNTTSTHHCRIHTRLLSTGEKHPLGPALGYFDHELEEFNIQWSFDMELCGLYLGAIFKSPDLQEVCVWAWQGGRLLMCLQSATRCEFHSFTFVSETLLLLAANYKECARLETHNFLEYGHGRVEWTYALAVTVYHYPNLP
;
A
#
# COMPACT_ATOMS: atom_id res chain seq x y z
N MET A 1 -4.74 -27.80 -0.72
CA MET A 1 -4.54 -26.79 0.33
C MET A 1 -4.69 -25.46 -0.34
N ASP A 2 -5.53 -24.59 0.21
CA ASP A 2 -5.61 -23.20 -0.22
C ASP A 2 -4.29 -22.50 0.18
N PRO A 3 -3.50 -21.99 -0.78
CA PRO A 3 -2.17 -21.44 -0.49
C PRO A 3 -2.20 -20.22 0.43
N GLY A 4 -3.36 -19.60 0.68
CA GLY A 4 -3.51 -18.44 1.56
C GLY A 4 -3.81 -18.74 3.03
N GLN A 5 -4.13 -19.98 3.41
CA GLN A 5 -4.69 -20.27 4.75
C GLN A 5 -3.71 -20.16 5.93
N ASP A 6 -2.39 -20.04 5.70
CA ASP A 6 -1.37 -19.88 6.74
C ASP A 6 -0.40 -18.72 6.43
N LEU A 7 -0.78 -17.80 5.56
CA LEU A 7 0.04 -16.66 5.18
C LEU A 7 -0.19 -15.47 6.12
N LEU A 8 0.86 -15.09 6.85
CA LEU A 8 0.96 -13.82 7.56
C LEU A 8 1.75 -12.83 6.70
N VAL A 9 1.15 -11.69 6.40
CA VAL A 9 1.80 -10.58 5.70
C VAL A 9 2.06 -9.47 6.69
N LEU A 10 3.33 -9.06 6.77
CA LEU A 10 3.75 -7.92 7.60
C LEU A 10 4.42 -6.90 6.71
N ALA A 11 3.97 -5.65 6.76
CA ALA A 11 4.63 -4.54 6.08
C ALA A 11 5.44 -3.74 7.11
N GLU A 12 6.70 -3.47 6.76
CA GLU A 12 7.66 -2.71 7.56
C GLU A 12 8.22 -1.60 6.68
N SER A 13 8.20 -0.35 7.15
CA SER A 13 8.90 0.72 6.46
C SER A 13 10.40 0.60 6.70
N VAL A 14 11.20 0.64 5.64
CA VAL A 14 12.66 0.56 5.70
C VAL A 14 13.24 1.78 4.99
N GLU A 15 13.87 2.65 5.76
CA GLU A 15 14.64 3.76 5.21
C GLU A 15 16.07 3.30 4.92
N TYR A 16 16.47 3.45 3.66
CA TYR A 16 17.86 3.26 3.25
C TYR A 16 18.57 4.62 3.27
N GLY A 17 19.21 4.94 4.41
CA GLY A 17 19.96 6.19 4.62
C GLY A 17 20.66 6.24 5.99
N PRO A 18 21.52 7.24 6.25
CA PRO A 18 22.16 7.42 7.55
C PRO A 18 21.14 7.90 8.59
N GLY A 19 20.33 6.98 9.11
CA GLY A 19 19.31 7.24 10.12
C GLY A 19 18.02 6.45 9.90
N SER A 20 18.09 5.11 9.94
CA SER A 20 16.91 4.26 9.81
C SER A 20 15.95 4.39 11.00
N VAL A 21 14.69 4.75 10.76
CA VAL A 21 13.60 4.69 11.75
C VAL A 21 12.70 3.48 11.48
N PHE A 22 12.36 2.74 12.54
CA PHE A 22 11.50 1.56 12.47
C PHE A 22 10.09 1.89 12.96
N PHE A 23 9.08 1.50 12.18
CA PHE A 23 7.68 1.53 12.62
C PHE A 23 7.07 0.14 12.41
N SER A 24 6.72 -0.51 13.52
CA SER A 24 5.82 -1.66 13.52
C SER A 24 4.41 -1.16 13.80
N SER A 25 3.43 -1.63 13.04
CA SER A 25 2.02 -1.49 13.37
C SER A 25 1.69 -2.35 14.59
N GLU A 26 2.04 -1.87 15.79
CA GLU A 26 1.39 -2.25 17.04
C GLU A 26 0.80 -1.00 17.67
N SER A 27 -0.53 -1.01 17.83
CA SER A 27 -1.29 0.09 18.39
C SER A 27 -1.03 0.22 19.90
N GLU A 28 -0.08 1.06 20.32
CA GLU A 28 -0.06 1.66 21.66
C GLU A 28 0.80 2.94 21.69
N LEU A 29 0.12 4.09 21.77
CA LEU A 29 0.72 5.42 21.77
C LEU A 29 1.19 5.75 23.20
N THR A 30 2.51 5.72 23.46
CA THR A 30 3.07 6.33 24.67
C THR A 30 4.03 7.45 24.28
N ARG A 31 3.64 8.67 24.67
CA ARG A 31 4.32 9.94 24.40
C ARG A 31 5.51 10.07 25.36
N ALA A 32 6.74 10.06 24.84
CA ALA A 32 7.93 10.43 25.59
C ALA A 32 8.44 11.79 25.13
N ASP A 33 8.51 12.70 26.10
CA ASP A 33 9.04 14.05 26.03
C ASP A 33 10.57 13.97 26.16
N THR A 34 11.35 14.67 25.32
CA THR A 34 12.78 14.89 25.63
C THR A 34 13.35 16.15 24.98
N THR A 35 14.12 16.82 25.81
CA THR A 35 14.71 18.16 25.78
C THR A 35 15.89 18.37 24.81
N ASP A 36 16.03 19.65 24.45
CA ASP A 36 17.16 20.40 23.88
C ASP A 36 18.55 19.72 23.87
N GLY A 37 19.12 19.65 22.67
CA GLY A 37 20.54 19.42 22.43
C GLY A 37 20.96 20.07 21.11
N SER A 38 21.83 21.08 21.19
CA SER A 38 22.36 21.85 20.06
C SER A 38 23.08 20.96 19.03
N PHE A 39 22.68 21.04 17.77
CA PHE A 39 23.31 20.32 16.65
C PHE A 39 24.46 21.13 16.01
N PRO A 40 25.55 20.47 15.56
CA PRO A 40 26.59 21.10 14.76
C PRO A 40 26.07 21.43 13.35
N SER A 41 26.43 22.61 12.86
CA SER A 41 26.09 23.12 11.52
C SER A 41 26.66 22.20 10.43
N CYS A 42 25.80 21.41 9.80
CA CYS A 42 26.14 20.54 8.68
C CYS A 42 26.10 21.34 7.37
N VAL A 43 27.22 21.30 6.64
CA VAL A 43 27.31 21.73 5.24
C VAL A 43 26.26 20.96 4.42
N PRO A 44 25.42 21.61 3.58
CA PRO A 44 24.47 20.90 2.75
C PRO A 44 25.21 19.98 1.78
N GLN A 45 25.11 18.67 1.99
CA GLN A 45 25.59 17.70 1.02
C GLN A 45 24.60 17.60 -0.15
N PRO A 46 25.08 17.32 -1.37
CA PRO A 46 24.26 17.31 -2.57
C PRO A 46 23.21 16.19 -2.49
N ASN A 47 21.94 16.60 -2.32
CA ASN A 47 20.72 15.98 -2.84
C ASN A 47 20.83 14.50 -3.23
N THR A 48 21.11 13.64 -2.26
CA THR A 48 20.79 12.22 -2.34
C THR A 48 19.28 12.11 -2.18
N THR A 49 18.57 11.87 -3.28
CA THR A 49 17.17 11.44 -3.22
C THR A 49 17.14 10.13 -2.46
N SER A 50 16.78 10.16 -1.18
CA SER A 50 16.55 8.95 -0.41
C SER A 50 15.39 8.21 -1.06
N THR A 51 15.67 7.03 -1.63
CA THR A 51 14.61 6.12 -2.06
C THR A 51 14.11 5.41 -0.81
N HIS A 52 12.82 5.52 -0.55
CA HIS A 52 12.20 4.94 0.62
C HIS A 52 11.50 3.65 0.21
N HIS A 53 11.68 2.60 1.01
CA HIS A 53 11.18 1.29 0.67
C HIS A 53 10.20 0.80 1.76
N CYS A 54 9.08 0.23 1.33
CA CYS A 54 8.26 -0.60 2.18
C CYS A 54 8.66 -2.06 1.95
N ARG A 55 9.11 -2.73 3.01
CA ARG A 55 9.39 -4.17 2.99
C ARG A 55 8.16 -4.95 3.38
N ILE A 56 7.73 -5.84 2.50
CA ILE A 56 6.58 -6.73 2.73
C ILE A 56 7.12 -8.13 2.99
N HIS A 57 7.02 -8.57 4.24
CA HIS A 57 7.41 -9.91 4.68
C HIS A 57 6.27 -10.92 4.45
N THR A 58 6.63 -12.09 3.92
CA THR A 58 5.72 -13.24 3.73
C THR A 58 6.12 -14.34 4.70
N ARG A 59 5.35 -14.53 5.76
CA ARG A 59 5.66 -15.45 6.85
C ARG A 59 4.53 -16.45 7.08
N LEU A 60 4.83 -17.56 7.75
CA LEU A 60 3.82 -18.47 8.26
C LEU A 60 3.15 -17.84 9.48
N LEU A 61 1.83 -17.87 9.55
CA LEU A 61 1.09 -17.35 10.70
C LEU A 61 1.41 -18.13 11.98
N SER A 62 1.56 -19.45 11.84
CA SER A 62 1.82 -20.37 12.95
C SER A 62 3.19 -20.21 13.62
N THR A 63 4.23 -19.86 12.86
CA THR A 63 5.62 -19.85 13.36
C THR A 63 6.35 -18.52 13.22
N GLY A 64 5.84 -17.61 12.38
CA GLY A 64 6.56 -16.40 11.97
C GLY A 64 7.76 -16.66 11.06
N GLU A 65 8.05 -17.92 10.72
CA GLU A 65 9.11 -18.29 9.77
C GLU A 65 8.75 -17.85 8.35
N LYS A 66 9.74 -17.83 7.45
CA LYS A 66 9.50 -17.51 6.04
C LYS A 66 8.47 -18.46 5.43
N HIS A 67 7.50 -17.91 4.69
CA HIS A 67 6.51 -18.74 4.02
C HIS A 67 7.18 -19.58 2.92
N PRO A 68 6.98 -20.92 2.87
CA PRO A 68 7.69 -21.81 1.94
C PRO A 68 7.35 -21.55 0.46
N LEU A 69 6.17 -20.97 0.20
CA LEU A 69 5.76 -20.54 -1.14
C LEU A 69 6.12 -19.08 -1.45
N GLY A 70 6.63 -18.33 -0.47
CA GLY A 70 7.03 -16.93 -0.65
C GLY A 70 8.40 -16.78 -1.31
N PRO A 71 8.89 -15.54 -1.46
CA PRO A 71 10.24 -15.29 -1.96
C PRO A 71 11.30 -15.96 -1.08
N ALA A 72 12.44 -16.33 -1.66
CA ALA A 72 13.53 -16.98 -0.92
C ALA A 72 14.06 -16.15 0.28
N LEU A 73 14.01 -14.82 0.15
CA LEU A 73 14.38 -13.90 1.23
C LEU A 73 13.33 -13.85 2.35
N GLY A 74 12.09 -14.29 2.09
CA GLY A 74 10.95 -14.17 3.00
C GLY A 74 10.28 -12.80 2.95
N TYR A 75 10.70 -11.93 2.03
CA TYR A 75 10.13 -10.61 1.80
C TYR A 75 10.37 -10.14 0.37
N PHE A 76 9.68 -9.08 -0.02
CA PHE A 76 9.97 -8.26 -1.19
C PHE A 76 9.80 -6.78 -0.84
N ASP A 77 10.47 -5.90 -1.58
CA ASP A 77 10.44 -4.47 -1.32
C ASP A 77 9.56 -3.75 -2.36
N HIS A 78 8.82 -2.75 -1.91
CA HIS A 78 8.08 -1.80 -2.71
C HIS A 78 8.72 -0.42 -2.56
N GLU A 79 8.95 0.28 -3.66
CA GLU A 79 9.52 1.63 -3.62
C GLU A 79 8.39 2.63 -3.44
N LEU A 80 8.41 3.36 -2.32
CA LEU A 80 7.48 4.43 -2.04
C LEU A 80 7.99 5.71 -2.69
N GLU A 81 7.14 6.33 -3.50
CA GLU A 81 7.39 7.67 -4.00
C GLU A 81 7.17 8.66 -2.85
N GLU A 82 8.24 9.34 -2.43
CA GLU A 82 8.26 10.32 -1.34
C GLU A 82 7.82 9.75 0.04
N PHE A 83 8.77 9.55 0.94
CA PHE A 83 8.40 9.13 2.29
C PHE A 83 7.72 10.23 3.07
N ASN A 84 6.63 9.83 3.69
CA ASN A 84 5.84 10.63 4.59
C ASN A 84 5.61 9.85 5.89
N ILE A 85 5.93 10.43 7.04
CA ILE A 85 5.71 9.79 8.35
C ILE A 85 4.23 9.45 8.63
N GLN A 86 3.32 10.02 7.84
CA GLN A 86 1.88 9.79 7.90
C GLN A 86 1.41 8.71 6.92
N TRP A 87 2.33 7.96 6.30
CA TRP A 87 1.97 6.78 5.53
C TRP A 87 1.20 5.80 6.42
N SER A 88 0.07 5.36 5.91
CA SER A 88 -0.73 4.25 6.42
C SER A 88 -0.97 3.28 5.29
N PHE A 89 -1.29 2.03 5.62
CA PHE A 89 -1.58 1.03 4.61
C PHE A 89 -2.70 0.09 5.04
N ASP A 90 -3.34 -0.51 4.04
CA ASP A 90 -4.27 -1.63 4.20
C ASP A 90 -3.93 -2.70 3.15
N MET A 91 -4.12 -3.98 3.48
CA MET A 91 -3.69 -5.11 2.67
C MET A 91 -4.75 -6.20 2.60
N GLU A 92 -4.90 -6.81 1.43
CA GLU A 92 -5.83 -7.92 1.21
C GLU A 92 -5.16 -9.02 0.40
N LEU A 93 -5.43 -10.28 0.75
CA LEU A 93 -4.97 -11.44 0.00
C LEU A 93 -6.10 -12.05 -0.81
N CYS A 94 -5.83 -12.39 -2.07
CA CYS A 94 -6.73 -13.13 -2.93
C CYS A 94 -5.94 -14.24 -3.65
N GLY A 95 -5.95 -15.45 -3.09
CA GLY A 95 -5.20 -16.58 -3.63
C GLY A 95 -3.70 -16.32 -3.71
N LEU A 96 -3.18 -16.16 -4.93
CA LEU A 96 -1.76 -15.90 -5.21
C LEU A 96 -1.40 -14.41 -5.28
N TYR A 97 -2.37 -13.54 -5.01
CA TYR A 97 -2.22 -12.09 -5.14
C TYR A 97 -2.30 -11.42 -3.78
N LEU A 98 -1.41 -10.46 -3.57
CA LEU A 98 -1.48 -9.50 -2.47
C LEU A 98 -1.84 -8.16 -3.07
N GLY A 99 -2.89 -7.53 -2.58
CA GLY A 99 -3.18 -6.13 -2.81
C GLY A 99 -2.77 -5.31 -1.60
N ALA A 100 -2.28 -4.10 -1.82
CA ALA A 100 -2.08 -3.10 -0.78
C ALA A 100 -2.51 -1.73 -1.29
N ILE A 101 -3.10 -0.93 -0.40
CA ILE A 101 -3.27 0.51 -0.59
C ILE A 101 -2.36 1.20 0.40
N PHE A 102 -1.48 2.07 -0.09
CA PHE A 102 -0.69 2.97 0.73
C PHE A 102 -1.32 4.36 0.64
N LYS A 103 -1.41 5.06 1.78
CA LYS A 103 -2.00 6.39 1.87
C LYS A 103 -1.12 7.32 2.67
N SER A 104 -0.77 8.44 2.07
CA SER A 104 -0.29 9.65 2.72
C SER A 104 -1.19 10.84 2.34
N PRO A 105 -1.04 12.01 2.98
CA PRO A 105 -1.78 13.21 2.58
C PRO A 105 -1.51 13.65 1.14
N ASP A 106 -0.30 13.40 0.64
CA ASP A 106 0.18 13.95 -0.63
C ASP A 106 0.08 12.92 -1.78
N LEU A 107 0.20 11.64 -1.44
CA LEU A 107 0.22 10.54 -2.39
C LEU A 107 -0.50 9.31 -1.84
N GLN A 108 -1.26 8.65 -2.71
CA GLN A 108 -1.86 7.36 -2.45
C GLN A 108 -1.59 6.44 -3.63
N GLU A 109 -1.41 5.17 -3.34
CA GLU A 109 -1.16 4.17 -4.36
C GLU A 109 -1.80 2.84 -4.02
N VAL A 110 -2.29 2.15 -5.04
CA VAL A 110 -2.86 0.80 -4.94
C VAL A 110 -2.01 -0.14 -5.77
N CYS A 111 -1.39 -1.08 -5.09
CA CYS A 111 -0.44 -2.01 -5.67
C CYS A 111 -0.97 -3.44 -5.56
N VAL A 112 -0.70 -4.26 -6.57
CA VAL A 112 -1.00 -5.70 -6.57
C VAL A 112 0.24 -6.48 -6.98
N TRP A 113 0.61 -7.49 -6.20
CA TRP A 113 1.74 -8.37 -6.47
C TRP A 113 1.31 -9.82 -6.60
N ALA A 114 2.02 -10.57 -7.44
CA ALA A 114 2.13 -12.02 -7.28
C ALA A 114 3.11 -12.30 -6.13
N TRP A 115 2.57 -12.47 -4.92
CA TRP A 115 3.36 -12.41 -3.68
C TRP A 115 4.42 -13.51 -3.57
N GLN A 116 4.16 -14.69 -4.14
CA GLN A 116 5.10 -15.82 -4.13
C GLN A 116 6.45 -15.47 -4.77
N GLY A 117 6.41 -14.65 -5.84
CA GLY A 117 7.59 -14.18 -6.55
C GLY A 117 7.98 -12.75 -6.24
N GLY A 118 7.21 -12.03 -5.39
CA GLY A 118 7.39 -10.60 -5.15
C GLY A 118 7.23 -9.73 -6.40
N ARG A 119 6.53 -10.21 -7.44
CA ARG A 119 6.43 -9.49 -8.72
C ARG A 119 5.24 -8.54 -8.67
N LEU A 120 5.51 -7.24 -8.77
CA LEU A 120 4.50 -6.20 -8.94
C LEU A 120 3.78 -6.38 -10.29
N LEU A 121 2.46 -6.46 -10.26
CA LEU A 121 1.59 -6.64 -11.43
C LEU A 121 0.91 -5.33 -11.82
N MET A 122 0.47 -4.56 -10.82
CA MET A 122 -0.20 -3.28 -11.00
C MET A 122 0.21 -2.31 -9.89
N CYS A 123 0.42 -1.05 -10.25
CA CYS A 123 0.51 0.06 -9.30
C CYS A 123 -0.26 1.24 -9.90
N LEU A 124 -1.33 1.65 -9.21
CA LEU A 124 -2.13 2.83 -9.50
C LEU A 124 -1.70 3.92 -8.53
N GLN A 125 -1.37 5.10 -9.03
CA GLN A 125 -1.04 6.26 -8.20
C GLN A 125 -2.15 7.30 -8.30
N SER A 126 -2.47 7.95 -7.19
CA SER A 126 -3.44 9.03 -7.13
C SER A 126 -2.87 10.27 -7.81
N ALA A 127 -3.47 10.68 -8.93
CA ALA A 127 -3.20 12.01 -9.48
C ALA A 127 -3.75 13.11 -8.55
N THR A 128 -3.35 14.37 -8.73
CA THR A 128 -3.66 15.57 -7.90
C THR A 128 -5.15 15.83 -7.57
N ARG A 129 -6.09 15.07 -8.14
CA ARG A 129 -7.54 15.21 -7.91
C ARG A 129 -8.26 13.89 -7.72
N CYS A 130 -7.53 12.84 -7.36
CA CYS A 130 -8.06 11.52 -7.09
C CYS A 130 -7.64 11.09 -5.69
N GLU A 131 -8.57 10.59 -4.89
CA GLU A 131 -8.28 10.04 -3.56
C GLU A 131 -8.83 8.61 -3.51
N PHE A 132 -7.98 7.65 -3.19
CA PHE A 132 -8.33 6.25 -2.98
C PHE A 132 -8.76 6.00 -1.53
N HIS A 133 -9.98 5.51 -1.34
CA HIS A 133 -10.54 5.26 -0.01
C HIS A 133 -10.34 3.82 0.45
N SER A 134 -10.61 2.86 -0.42
CA SER A 134 -10.49 1.44 -0.13
C SER A 134 -10.42 0.65 -1.41
N PHE A 135 -9.95 -0.59 -1.33
CA PHE A 135 -10.03 -1.53 -2.43
C PHE A 135 -10.49 -2.90 -1.91
N THR A 136 -10.91 -3.77 -2.81
CA THR A 136 -11.11 -5.20 -2.51
C THR A 136 -11.01 -6.04 -3.77
N PHE A 137 -10.64 -7.32 -3.64
CA PHE A 137 -10.67 -8.24 -4.77
C PHE A 137 -12.11 -8.70 -5.04
N VAL A 138 -12.58 -8.49 -6.27
CA VAL A 138 -13.87 -9.04 -6.74
C VAL A 138 -13.66 -10.47 -7.26
N SER A 139 -12.49 -10.72 -7.83
CA SER A 139 -12.05 -12.03 -8.31
C SER A 139 -10.53 -12.11 -8.28
N GLU A 140 -9.98 -13.27 -8.68
CA GLU A 140 -8.54 -13.48 -8.87
C GLU A 140 -7.92 -12.62 -9.99
N THR A 141 -8.71 -11.83 -10.72
CA THR A 141 -8.23 -10.96 -11.81
C THR A 141 -8.75 -9.53 -11.74
N LEU A 142 -9.75 -9.26 -10.90
CA LEU A 142 -10.42 -7.96 -10.81
C LEU A 142 -10.30 -7.39 -9.40
N LEU A 143 -9.87 -6.14 -9.35
CA LEU A 143 -9.83 -5.31 -8.15
C LEU A 143 -10.90 -4.22 -8.26
N LEU A 144 -11.73 -4.06 -7.23
CA LEU A 144 -12.65 -2.95 -7.09
C LEU A 144 -11.98 -1.86 -6.24
N LEU A 145 -11.97 -0.65 -6.75
CA LEU A 145 -11.40 0.53 -6.11
C LEU A 145 -12.50 1.54 -5.82
N ALA A 146 -12.60 1.97 -4.56
CA ALA A 146 -13.42 3.11 -4.17
C ALA A 146 -12.55 4.36 -4.14
N ALA A 147 -12.94 5.37 -4.92
CA ALA A 147 -12.18 6.60 -5.06
C ALA A 147 -13.08 7.83 -5.15
N ASN A 148 -12.56 8.99 -4.76
CA ASN A 148 -13.15 10.29 -5.06
C ASN A 148 -12.36 10.96 -6.17
N TYR A 149 -13.02 11.36 -7.24
CA TYR A 149 -12.42 12.16 -8.30
C TYR A 149 -13.11 13.52 -8.40
N LYS A 150 -12.39 14.61 -8.10
CA LYS A 150 -12.98 15.96 -8.05
C LYS A 150 -14.29 15.99 -7.24
N GLU A 151 -14.25 15.47 -6.02
CA GLU A 151 -15.41 15.38 -5.09
C GLU A 151 -16.54 14.45 -5.54
N CYS A 152 -16.36 13.70 -6.64
CA CYS A 152 -17.32 12.71 -7.10
C CYS A 152 -16.88 11.32 -6.65
N ALA A 153 -17.66 10.67 -5.79
CA ALA A 153 -17.45 9.29 -5.41
C ALA A 153 -17.63 8.35 -6.61
N ARG A 154 -16.72 7.38 -6.75
CA ARG A 154 -16.68 6.40 -7.83
C ARG A 154 -16.29 5.03 -7.30
N LEU A 155 -16.86 4.02 -7.95
CA LEU A 155 -16.42 2.64 -7.86
C LEU A 155 -15.90 2.20 -9.22
N GLU A 156 -14.67 1.71 -9.25
CA GLU A 156 -13.95 1.39 -10.48
C GLU A 156 -13.39 -0.03 -10.39
N THR A 157 -13.53 -0.80 -11.47
CA THR A 157 -12.95 -2.14 -11.55
C THR A 157 -11.70 -2.13 -12.41
N HIS A 158 -10.62 -2.74 -11.93
CA HIS A 158 -9.33 -2.83 -12.61
C HIS A 158 -8.97 -4.29 -12.85
N ASN A 159 -8.70 -4.65 -14.10
CA ASN A 159 -8.10 -5.95 -14.42
C ASN A 159 -6.57 -5.83 -14.31
N PHE A 160 -6.02 -6.26 -13.19
CA PHE A 160 -4.59 -6.09 -12.90
C PHE A 160 -3.69 -7.05 -13.69
N LEU A 161 -4.24 -8.08 -14.34
CA LEU A 161 -3.48 -8.97 -15.22
C LEU A 161 -3.33 -8.42 -16.65
N GLU A 162 -4.27 -7.56 -17.06
CA GLU A 162 -4.22 -6.85 -18.33
C GLU A 162 -3.54 -5.49 -18.22
N TYR A 163 -3.06 -5.13 -17.02
CA TYR A 163 -2.33 -3.91 -16.76
C TYR A 163 -0.98 -3.93 -17.49
N GLY A 164 -0.98 -3.47 -18.75
CA GLY A 164 0.26 -3.10 -19.41
C GLY A 164 0.83 -1.89 -18.67
N HIS A 165 2.16 -1.84 -18.48
CA HIS A 165 2.86 -0.67 -17.90
C HIS A 165 2.66 0.66 -18.67
N GLY A 166 1.74 0.72 -19.64
CA GLY A 166 1.26 1.92 -20.30
C GLY A 166 -0.14 2.29 -19.82
N ARG A 167 -0.24 3.47 -19.19
CA ARG A 167 -1.42 4.31 -18.97
C ARG A 167 -2.77 3.61 -19.21
N VAL A 168 -3.39 3.14 -18.12
CA VAL A 168 -4.71 2.51 -18.16
C VAL A 168 -5.76 3.43 -18.78
N GLU A 169 -6.41 2.94 -19.83
CA GLU A 169 -7.73 3.43 -20.23
C GLU A 169 -8.76 2.89 -19.23
N TRP A 170 -9.45 3.83 -18.57
CA TRP A 170 -10.51 3.57 -17.59
C TRP A 170 -11.62 2.71 -18.21
N THR A 171 -11.70 1.44 -17.83
CA THR A 171 -12.58 0.51 -18.53
C THR A 171 -14.05 0.74 -18.18
N TYR A 172 -14.40 0.98 -16.90
CA TYR A 172 -15.79 1.26 -16.50
C TYR A 172 -15.85 2.07 -15.20
N ALA A 173 -16.51 3.23 -15.21
CA ALA A 173 -16.92 3.94 -14.00
C ALA A 173 -18.34 3.52 -13.65
N LEU A 174 -18.53 2.74 -12.58
CA LEU A 174 -19.87 2.46 -12.09
C LEU A 174 -20.32 3.67 -11.25
N ALA A 175 -21.14 4.54 -11.83
CA ALA A 175 -21.78 5.62 -11.09
C ALA A 175 -22.87 5.04 -10.20
N VAL A 176 -22.55 4.71 -8.95
CA VAL A 176 -23.57 4.36 -7.95
C VAL A 176 -24.24 5.65 -7.51
N THR A 177 -25.45 5.89 -8.01
CA THR A 177 -26.30 6.99 -7.52
C THR A 177 -26.97 6.52 -6.24
N VAL A 178 -26.52 7.04 -5.09
CA VAL A 178 -27.19 6.79 -3.81
C VAL A 178 -28.41 7.71 -3.73
N TYR A 179 -29.60 7.13 -3.80
CA TYR A 179 -30.84 7.86 -3.54
C TYR A 179 -31.06 7.97 -2.04
N HIS A 180 -30.89 9.18 -1.50
CA HIS A 180 -31.36 9.50 -0.16
C HIS A 180 -32.89 9.63 -0.22
N TYR A 181 -33.61 8.61 0.22
CA TYR A 181 -35.05 8.74 0.45
C TYR A 181 -35.24 9.52 1.76
N PRO A 182 -35.65 10.80 1.74
CA PRO A 182 -36.03 11.47 2.97
C PRO A 182 -37.17 10.66 3.59
N ASN A 183 -37.04 10.35 4.88
CA ASN A 183 -38.07 9.65 5.65
C ASN A 183 -39.44 10.29 5.35
N LEU A 184 -40.29 9.56 4.63
CA LEU A 184 -41.69 9.95 4.44
C LEU A 184 -42.39 9.77 5.80
N PRO A 185 -43.14 10.78 6.27
CA PRO A 185 -43.88 10.72 7.53
C PRO A 185 -45.00 9.68 7.52
#